data_AF-A0A8C7S178-F1
#
_entry.id   AF-A0A8C7S178-F1
#
_cell.length_a   1.000
_cell.length_b   1.000
_cell.length_c   1.000
_cell.angle_alpha   90.00
_cell.angle_beta   90.00
_cell.angle_gamma   90.00
#
_symmetry.space_group_name_H-M   'P 1'
#
loop_
_entity.id
_entity.type
_entity.pdbx_description
1 polymer ?
#
loop_
_entity_poly.entity_id
_entity_poly.type
_entity_poly.pdbx_seq_one_letter_code
_entity_poly.pdbx_strand_id
1 'polypeptide(L)'
;MAVTIEELYRNYGILADAKPEDLGQHKYAYQVILDGVKGGPKEKRLAAQFIPKFFSSFPELADAAINAQLDLCEDEDVSIRRQAIKELPRFAAGENIVRVADILTQLLQTDDSAEFSQVNTALVSIFKMDAKATLRGLFSQILQGEDIVRERAIKFLSIKLKTLPEDTMTKEVEDYVFTETKKVLEDVTGEEFVLLMRILMALKGLQTVNGRQQLVELVVEQAFLEQALNPADPDTVDRLLQCTRQALPLFSKNVHSSRFVTYFCDHVLPNLSTLTSPVAELDIQQEVLKLLAEMSPFCGDMEKVEANLLMLFEKLLEFMPLPPEAEGENGENTMSEEPKLQFSYVECLLFSFHQLGKKLPDFLIDKINAERLKDFKIRLQYFARGLQVYIRQLRVALQGKTGDALKTDENKIKVVALKITNNINVLIKDLFHNPPSYKSTVTLSWRPVQKAEAVATARRLQGRPGTRLRRQGRQEPRPNLLSPPSHIHTELQHIRIPAVTEVVSTTTAPQLVSTCYIFLWLQTPVVKEVFFFFFCCFFPSK
;
A
#
# COMPACT_ATOMS: atom_id res chain seq x y z
N MET A 1 -21.68 52.84 -6.08
CA MET A 1 -22.97 52.20 -5.71
C MET A 1 -22.73 50.70 -5.75
N ALA A 2 -23.27 49.96 -4.79
CA ALA A 2 -23.17 48.49 -4.81
C ALA A 2 -24.01 47.95 -5.97
N VAL A 3 -23.46 47.03 -6.75
CA VAL A 3 -24.15 46.37 -7.87
C VAL A 3 -25.32 45.55 -7.31
N THR A 4 -26.49 45.62 -7.94
CA THR A 4 -27.69 44.88 -7.49
C THR A 4 -27.86 43.55 -8.24
N ILE A 5 -28.64 42.63 -7.66
CA ILE A 5 -29.02 41.36 -8.30
C ILE A 5 -29.65 41.58 -9.68
N GLU A 6 -30.57 42.54 -9.79
CA GLU A 6 -31.25 42.88 -11.05
C GLU A 6 -30.26 43.36 -12.10
N GLU A 7 -29.28 44.17 -11.69
CA GLU A 7 -28.22 44.64 -12.57
C GLU A 7 -27.30 43.51 -13.04
N LEU A 8 -26.96 42.56 -12.16
CA LEU A 8 -26.20 41.36 -12.55
C LEU A 8 -26.95 40.50 -13.56
N TYR A 9 -28.25 40.24 -13.36
CA TYR A 9 -29.05 39.48 -14.33
C TYR A 9 -29.21 40.21 -15.66
N ARG A 10 -29.41 41.54 -15.64
CA ARG A 10 -29.48 42.35 -16.85
C ARG A 10 -28.18 42.25 -17.67
N ASN A 11 -27.03 42.42 -17.02
CA ASN A 11 -25.74 42.34 -17.70
C ASN A 11 -25.40 40.91 -18.15
N TYR A 12 -25.77 39.90 -17.37
CA TYR A 12 -25.70 38.52 -17.81
C TYR A 12 -26.53 38.28 -19.07
N GLY A 13 -27.76 38.81 -19.13
CA GLY A 13 -28.63 38.72 -20.31
C GLY A 13 -27.98 39.36 -21.54
N ILE A 14 -27.44 40.57 -21.40
CA ILE A 14 -26.69 41.25 -22.47
C ILE A 14 -25.57 40.36 -23.03
N LEU A 15 -24.77 39.76 -22.14
CA LEU A 15 -23.67 38.88 -22.57
C LEU A 15 -24.16 37.53 -23.12
N ALA A 16 -25.24 36.98 -22.58
CA ALA A 16 -25.79 35.70 -23.03
C ALA A 16 -26.48 35.80 -24.39
N ASP A 17 -27.12 36.95 -24.69
CA ASP A 17 -27.85 37.19 -25.94
C ASP A 17 -26.93 37.73 -27.05
N ALA A 18 -25.75 38.25 -26.71
CA ALA A 18 -24.76 38.69 -27.67
C ALA A 18 -24.17 37.51 -28.47
N LYS A 19 -23.92 37.73 -29.77
CA LYS A 19 -23.21 36.76 -30.60
C LYS A 19 -21.74 36.66 -30.13
N PRO A 20 -21.07 35.51 -30.31
CA PRO A 20 -19.67 35.35 -29.91
C PRO A 20 -18.72 36.42 -30.47
N GLU A 21 -18.99 36.87 -31.70
CA GLU A 21 -18.22 37.90 -32.40
C GLU A 21 -18.41 39.31 -31.80
N ASP A 22 -19.55 39.56 -31.17
CA ASP A 22 -19.93 40.86 -30.60
C ASP A 22 -19.65 40.95 -29.09
N LEU A 23 -19.34 39.83 -28.41
CA LEU A 23 -19.09 39.78 -26.96
C LEU A 23 -18.04 40.80 -26.51
N GLY A 24 -16.95 40.96 -27.27
CA GLY A 24 -15.88 41.91 -26.94
C GLY A 24 -16.36 43.37 -26.88
N GLN A 25 -17.45 43.71 -27.57
CA GLN A 25 -18.04 45.05 -27.55
C GLN A 25 -18.78 45.34 -26.23
N HIS A 26 -19.12 44.30 -25.47
CA HIS A 26 -19.87 44.39 -24.20
C HIS A 26 -18.97 44.35 -22.96
N LYS A 27 -17.74 44.86 -23.06
CA LYS A 27 -16.77 44.95 -21.95
C LYS A 27 -17.36 45.55 -20.67
N TYR A 28 -18.16 46.61 -20.81
CA TYR A 28 -18.81 47.27 -19.67
C TYR A 28 -19.73 46.31 -18.90
N ALA A 29 -20.51 45.48 -19.61
CA ALA A 29 -21.40 44.52 -18.96
C ALA A 29 -20.61 43.47 -18.17
N TYR A 30 -19.47 43.00 -18.70
CA TYR A 30 -18.59 42.10 -17.96
C TYR A 30 -17.95 42.78 -16.76
N GLN A 31 -17.52 44.05 -16.89
CA GLN A 31 -16.99 44.83 -15.76
C GLN A 31 -18.01 44.95 -14.61
N VAL A 32 -19.29 45.17 -14.92
CA VAL A 32 -20.36 45.20 -13.89
C VAL A 32 -20.52 43.83 -13.20
N ILE A 33 -20.36 42.73 -13.95
CA ILE A 33 -20.35 41.38 -13.35
C ILE A 33 -19.15 41.20 -12.42
N LEU A 34 -17.96 41.67 -12.81
CA LEU A 34 -16.77 41.67 -11.93
C LEU A 34 -17.01 42.47 -10.65
N ASP A 35 -17.64 43.64 -10.75
CA ASP A 35 -17.95 44.47 -9.58
C ASP A 35 -18.99 43.83 -8.63
N GLY A 36 -19.68 42.77 -9.06
CA GLY A 36 -20.59 41.98 -8.23
C GLY A 36 -19.94 41.36 -6.99
N VAL A 37 -18.61 41.16 -7.00
CA VAL A 37 -17.86 40.63 -5.84
C VAL A 37 -17.87 41.58 -4.64
N LYS A 38 -18.13 42.87 -4.87
CA LYS A 38 -18.25 43.91 -3.82
C LYS A 38 -19.66 44.00 -3.23
N GLY A 39 -20.60 43.19 -3.74
CA GLY A 39 -21.99 43.16 -3.30
C GLY A 39 -22.22 42.32 -2.04
N GLY A 40 -23.49 42.05 -1.74
CA GLY A 40 -23.90 41.16 -0.66
C GLY A 40 -23.79 39.67 -1.02
N PRO A 41 -24.19 38.76 -0.11
CA PRO A 41 -24.04 37.32 -0.32
C PRO A 41 -24.73 36.79 -1.58
N LYS A 42 -25.88 37.37 -1.98
CA LYS A 42 -26.62 36.94 -3.16
C LYS A 42 -25.93 37.39 -4.45
N GLU A 43 -25.44 38.63 -4.47
CA GLU A 43 -24.69 39.23 -5.56
C GLU A 43 -23.38 38.48 -5.80
N LYS A 44 -22.61 38.23 -4.73
CA LYS A 44 -21.38 37.44 -4.77
C LYS A 44 -21.60 36.02 -5.30
N ARG A 45 -22.68 35.35 -4.88
CA ARG A 45 -23.03 34.01 -5.39
C ARG A 45 -23.36 34.01 -6.89
N LEU A 46 -23.93 35.09 -7.42
CA LEU A 46 -24.15 35.26 -8.86
C LEU A 46 -22.84 35.58 -9.58
N ALA A 47 -22.04 36.50 -9.04
CA ALA A 47 -20.73 36.84 -9.58
C ALA A 47 -19.84 35.58 -9.72
N ALA A 48 -19.79 34.72 -8.69
CA ALA A 48 -19.05 33.45 -8.69
C ALA A 48 -19.40 32.53 -9.88
N GLN A 49 -20.61 32.64 -10.44
CA GLN A 49 -21.06 31.87 -11.60
C GLN A 49 -20.91 32.62 -12.92
N PHE A 50 -21.12 33.94 -12.90
CA PHE A 50 -21.17 34.77 -14.11
C PHE A 50 -19.78 35.15 -14.60
N ILE A 51 -18.85 35.50 -13.70
CA ILE A 51 -17.46 35.83 -14.02
C ILE A 51 -16.82 34.71 -14.86
N PRO A 52 -16.78 33.44 -14.41
CA PRO A 52 -16.11 32.37 -15.16
C PRO A 52 -16.82 32.00 -16.46
N LYS A 53 -18.11 32.32 -16.62
CA LYS A 53 -18.87 31.95 -17.81
C LYS A 53 -18.42 32.69 -19.07
N PHE A 54 -18.04 33.95 -18.94
CA PHE A 54 -17.67 34.81 -20.05
C PHE A 54 -16.18 35.14 -20.12
N PHE A 55 -15.37 34.60 -19.19
CA PHE A 55 -13.94 34.88 -19.03
C PHE A 55 -13.15 34.82 -20.35
N SER A 56 -13.31 33.76 -21.13
CA SER A 56 -12.57 33.55 -22.39
C SER A 56 -12.82 34.63 -23.45
N SER A 57 -13.93 35.38 -23.33
CA SER A 57 -14.31 36.41 -24.29
C SER A 57 -13.71 37.79 -23.99
N PHE A 58 -13.06 37.96 -22.82
CA PHE A 58 -12.53 39.24 -22.35
C PHE A 58 -11.05 39.13 -21.91
N PRO A 59 -10.11 38.84 -22.81
CA PRO A 59 -8.69 38.63 -22.47
C PRO A 59 -8.06 39.84 -21.78
N GLU A 60 -8.46 41.05 -22.17
CA GLU A 60 -8.04 42.33 -21.56
C GLU A 60 -8.51 42.55 -20.12
N LEU A 61 -9.46 41.75 -19.63
CA LEU A 61 -9.93 41.77 -18.24
C LEU A 61 -9.54 40.49 -17.50
N ALA A 62 -8.66 39.65 -18.06
CA ALA A 62 -8.35 38.34 -17.50
C ALA A 62 -7.82 38.41 -16.06
N ASP A 63 -6.85 39.28 -15.79
CA ASP A 63 -6.28 39.43 -14.44
C ASP A 63 -7.32 39.93 -13.44
N ALA A 64 -8.14 40.90 -13.84
CA ALA A 64 -9.21 41.42 -12.99
C ALA A 64 -10.26 40.35 -12.68
N ALA A 65 -10.61 39.51 -13.67
CA ALA A 65 -11.55 38.42 -13.50
C ALA A 65 -11.02 37.31 -12.59
N ILE A 66 -9.74 36.94 -12.74
CA ILE A 66 -9.09 35.97 -11.86
C ILE A 66 -9.08 36.50 -10.44
N ASN A 67 -8.56 37.72 -10.21
CA ASN A 67 -8.48 38.30 -8.87
C ASN A 67 -9.87 38.42 -8.22
N ALA A 68 -10.89 38.86 -8.97
CA ALA A 68 -12.26 38.90 -8.46
C ALA A 68 -12.79 37.51 -8.06
N GLN A 69 -12.45 36.46 -8.83
CA GLN A 69 -12.82 35.10 -8.45
C GLN A 69 -12.06 34.61 -7.21
N LEU A 70 -10.80 35.02 -7.03
CA LEU A 70 -10.00 34.67 -5.85
C LEU A 70 -10.53 35.34 -4.59
N ASP A 71 -10.96 36.61 -4.67
CA ASP A 71 -11.65 37.29 -3.56
C ASP A 71 -12.87 36.48 -3.09
N LEU A 72 -13.60 35.85 -4.03
CA LEU A 72 -14.73 34.98 -3.70
C LEU A 72 -14.31 33.60 -3.16
N CYS A 73 -13.12 33.11 -3.52
CA CYS A 73 -12.55 31.89 -2.95
C CYS A 73 -12.08 32.08 -1.50
N GLU A 74 -11.94 33.32 -1.04
CA GLU A 74 -11.56 33.69 0.32
C GLU A 74 -12.75 34.29 1.12
N ASP A 75 -13.98 34.21 0.59
CA ASP A 75 -15.15 34.77 1.25
C ASP A 75 -15.45 34.07 2.60
N GLU A 76 -15.98 34.83 3.56
CA GLU A 76 -16.38 34.29 4.87
C GLU A 76 -17.47 33.20 4.76
N ASP A 77 -18.35 33.30 3.76
CA ASP A 77 -19.39 32.29 3.50
C ASP A 77 -18.82 31.13 2.67
N VAL A 78 -18.69 29.96 3.32
CA VAL A 78 -18.24 28.70 2.70
C VAL A 78 -19.05 28.32 1.46
N SER A 79 -20.34 28.67 1.39
CA SER A 79 -21.15 28.38 0.21
C SER A 79 -20.74 29.21 -1.01
N ILE A 80 -20.25 30.44 -0.78
CA ILE A 80 -19.71 31.32 -1.83
C ILE A 80 -18.35 30.80 -2.26
N ARG A 81 -17.45 30.48 -1.31
CA ARG A 81 -16.14 29.88 -1.63
C ARG A 81 -16.30 28.62 -2.46
N ARG A 82 -17.15 27.69 -2.03
CA ARG A 82 -17.42 26.44 -2.77
C ARG A 82 -17.93 26.69 -4.18
N GLN A 83 -18.81 27.67 -4.38
CA GLN A 83 -19.30 28.02 -5.71
C GLN A 83 -18.20 28.65 -6.57
N ALA A 84 -17.33 29.47 -5.98
CA ALA A 84 -16.21 30.08 -6.69
C ALA A 84 -15.15 29.04 -7.09
N ILE A 85 -14.76 28.17 -6.15
CA ILE A 85 -13.78 27.08 -6.34
C ILE A 85 -14.23 26.11 -7.42
N LYS A 86 -15.52 25.78 -7.46
CA LYS A 86 -16.09 24.90 -8.48
C LYS A 86 -15.80 25.37 -9.90
N GLU A 87 -15.77 26.68 -10.12
CA GLU A 87 -15.61 27.28 -11.43
C GLU A 87 -14.16 27.68 -11.75
N LEU A 88 -13.21 27.55 -10.80
CA LEU A 88 -11.78 27.82 -11.03
C LEU A 88 -11.20 27.11 -12.27
N PRO A 89 -11.57 25.87 -12.62
CA PRO A 89 -11.08 25.23 -13.84
C PRO A 89 -11.38 26.01 -15.14
N ARG A 90 -12.38 26.90 -15.17
CA ARG A 90 -12.68 27.72 -16.35
C ARG A 90 -11.66 28.83 -16.60
N PHE A 91 -10.90 29.21 -15.57
CA PHE A 91 -9.79 30.16 -15.70
C PHE A 91 -8.48 29.47 -16.10
N ALA A 92 -8.42 28.14 -16.08
CA ALA A 92 -7.23 27.35 -16.35
C ALA A 92 -6.96 27.17 -17.85
N ALA A 93 -6.86 28.28 -18.59
CA ALA A 93 -6.55 28.29 -20.01
C ALA A 93 -5.19 28.95 -20.28
N GLY A 94 -4.45 28.42 -21.26
CA GLY A 94 -3.12 28.92 -21.63
C GLY A 94 -2.15 28.88 -20.44
N GLU A 95 -1.49 30.00 -20.16
CA GLU A 95 -0.49 30.09 -19.09
C GLU A 95 -1.10 30.12 -17.68
N ASN A 96 -2.41 30.37 -17.56
CA ASN A 96 -3.08 30.52 -16.26
C ASN A 96 -3.26 29.19 -15.51
N ILE A 97 -3.15 28.05 -16.19
CA ILE A 97 -3.38 26.75 -15.56
C ILE A 97 -2.41 26.48 -14.40
N VAL A 98 -1.14 26.91 -14.50
CA VAL A 98 -0.16 26.74 -13.42
C VAL A 98 -0.55 27.58 -12.21
N ARG A 99 -0.97 28.83 -12.43
CA ARG A 99 -1.46 29.73 -11.38
C ARG A 99 -2.72 29.18 -10.70
N VAL A 100 -3.68 28.68 -11.49
CA VAL A 100 -4.90 28.05 -10.94
C VAL A 100 -4.58 26.77 -10.17
N ALA A 101 -3.64 25.95 -10.66
CA ALA A 101 -3.19 24.74 -9.97
C ALA A 101 -2.54 25.06 -8.63
N ASP A 102 -1.70 26.09 -8.57
CA ASP A 102 -1.05 26.56 -7.34
C ASP A 102 -2.10 26.97 -6.29
N ILE A 103 -3.06 27.81 -6.68
CA ILE A 103 -4.16 28.27 -5.81
C ILE A 103 -5.04 27.11 -5.33
N LEU A 104 -5.45 26.23 -6.24
CA LEU A 104 -6.22 25.05 -5.86
C LEU A 104 -5.44 24.13 -4.92
N THR A 105 -4.11 24.08 -5.04
CA THR A 105 -3.27 23.32 -4.12
C THR A 105 -3.26 23.97 -2.74
N GLN A 106 -3.10 25.30 -2.65
CA GLN A 106 -3.21 26.04 -1.38
C GLN A 106 -4.57 25.81 -0.71
N LEU A 107 -5.67 25.78 -1.47
CA LEU A 107 -7.02 25.55 -0.96
C LEU A 107 -7.27 24.13 -0.42
N LEU A 108 -6.36 23.17 -0.64
CA LEU A 108 -6.46 21.83 -0.04
C LEU A 108 -6.34 21.84 1.49
N GLN A 109 -5.87 22.95 2.08
CA GLN A 109 -5.75 23.12 3.52
C GLN A 109 -7.10 23.34 4.24
N THR A 110 -8.20 23.54 3.51
CA THR A 110 -9.53 23.70 4.12
C THR A 110 -9.92 22.50 4.99
N ASP A 111 -10.54 22.80 6.13
CA ASP A 111 -11.13 21.81 7.04
C ASP A 111 -12.61 21.53 6.73
N ASP A 112 -13.26 22.33 5.87
CA ASP A 112 -14.61 22.02 5.41
C ASP A 112 -14.60 20.86 4.42
N SER A 113 -15.22 19.75 4.78
CA SER A 113 -15.22 18.52 3.96
C SER A 113 -15.83 18.70 2.57
N ALA A 114 -16.83 19.60 2.43
CA ALA A 114 -17.51 19.82 1.17
C ALA A 114 -16.71 20.74 0.24
N GLU A 115 -16.02 21.72 0.80
CA GLU A 115 -15.01 22.55 0.15
C GLU A 115 -13.80 21.71 -0.28
N PHE A 116 -13.25 20.88 0.61
CA PHE A 116 -12.16 19.97 0.30
C PHE A 116 -12.48 19.06 -0.88
N SER A 117 -13.69 18.49 -0.90
CA SER A 117 -14.18 17.67 -2.02
C SER A 117 -14.28 18.47 -3.33
N GLN A 118 -14.70 19.75 -3.24
CA GLN A 118 -14.80 20.64 -4.39
C GLN A 118 -13.43 21.00 -4.96
N VAL A 119 -12.43 21.30 -4.10
CA VAL A 119 -11.03 21.54 -4.49
C VAL A 119 -10.45 20.31 -5.19
N ASN A 120 -10.65 19.12 -4.62
CA ASN A 120 -10.21 17.86 -5.22
C ASN A 120 -10.79 17.66 -6.63
N THR A 121 -12.08 17.98 -6.81
CA THR A 121 -12.77 17.87 -8.10
C THR A 121 -12.22 18.86 -9.12
N ALA A 122 -11.96 20.10 -8.69
CA ALA A 122 -11.37 21.14 -9.53
C ALA A 122 -9.93 20.77 -9.97
N LEU A 123 -9.08 20.29 -9.05
CA LEU A 123 -7.73 19.81 -9.38
C LEU A 123 -7.76 18.67 -10.40
N VAL A 124 -8.64 17.68 -10.22
CA VAL A 124 -8.80 16.58 -11.20
C VAL A 124 -9.29 17.11 -12.55
N SER A 125 -10.14 18.14 -12.58
CA SER A 125 -10.61 18.76 -13.81
C SER A 125 -9.45 19.38 -14.60
N ILE A 126 -8.62 20.21 -13.96
CA ILE A 126 -7.49 20.85 -14.64
C ILE A 126 -6.39 19.83 -14.98
N PHE A 127 -6.26 18.73 -14.22
CA PHE A 127 -5.37 17.63 -14.57
C PHE A 127 -5.70 17.00 -15.92
N LYS A 128 -6.99 16.88 -16.24
CA LYS A 128 -7.47 16.38 -17.55
C LYS A 128 -7.28 17.38 -18.68
N MET A 129 -7.12 18.67 -18.35
CA MET A 129 -6.86 19.73 -19.32
C MET A 129 -5.36 19.79 -19.66
N ASP A 130 -4.51 19.86 -18.63
CA ASP A 130 -3.05 19.77 -18.75
C ASP A 130 -2.46 19.19 -17.46
N ALA A 131 -2.11 17.90 -17.53
CA ALA A 131 -1.54 17.16 -16.42
C ALA A 131 -0.19 17.73 -15.96
N LYS A 132 0.69 18.08 -16.91
CA LYS A 132 2.06 18.53 -16.61
C LYS A 132 2.04 19.90 -15.96
N ALA A 133 1.22 20.82 -16.47
CA ALA A 133 1.09 22.15 -15.89
C ALA A 133 0.40 22.12 -14.52
N THR A 134 -0.59 21.24 -14.33
CA THR A 134 -1.19 21.01 -13.01
C THR A 134 -0.17 20.47 -12.00
N LEU A 135 0.64 19.50 -12.41
CA LEU A 135 1.72 18.94 -11.59
C LEU A 135 2.78 19.98 -11.22
N ARG A 136 3.07 20.96 -12.10
CA ARG A 136 3.97 22.08 -11.75
C ARG A 136 3.46 22.87 -10.56
N GLY A 137 2.17 23.22 -10.53
CA GLY A 137 1.56 23.91 -9.38
C GLY A 137 1.62 23.07 -8.10
N LEU A 138 1.26 21.79 -8.19
CA LEU A 138 1.32 20.85 -7.05
C LEU A 138 2.73 20.70 -6.49
N PHE A 139 3.73 20.43 -7.34
CA PHE A 139 5.11 20.25 -6.88
C PHE A 139 5.77 21.56 -6.42
N SER A 140 5.36 22.72 -6.96
CA SER A 140 5.78 24.02 -6.44
C SER A 140 5.41 24.17 -4.97
N GLN A 141 4.14 23.88 -4.61
CA GLN A 141 3.67 23.90 -3.23
C GLN A 141 4.28 22.81 -2.35
N ILE A 142 4.56 21.63 -2.90
CA ILE A 142 5.26 20.58 -2.15
C ILE A 142 6.68 21.01 -1.79
N LEU A 143 7.41 21.64 -2.73
CA LEU A 143 8.82 22.00 -2.52
C LEU A 143 9.02 23.32 -1.78
N GLN A 144 8.08 24.25 -1.86
CA GLN A 144 8.26 25.64 -1.40
C GLN A 144 7.08 26.19 -0.59
N GLY A 145 5.97 25.46 -0.52
CA GLY A 145 4.77 25.89 0.20
C GLY A 145 4.84 25.60 1.70
N GLU A 146 3.73 25.86 2.38
CA GLU A 146 3.58 25.58 3.81
C GLU A 146 3.40 24.09 4.10
N ASP A 147 3.84 23.63 5.28
CA ASP A 147 3.81 22.21 5.67
C ASP A 147 2.44 21.56 5.51
N ILE A 148 1.37 22.25 5.92
CA ILE A 148 0.00 21.76 5.79
C ILE A 148 -0.37 21.55 4.31
N VAL A 149 -0.03 22.51 3.45
CA VAL A 149 -0.31 22.44 2.02
C VAL A 149 0.51 21.32 1.37
N ARG A 150 1.80 21.20 1.72
CA ARG A 150 2.69 20.12 1.29
C ARG A 150 2.12 18.74 1.63
N GLU A 151 1.71 18.53 2.89
CA GLU A 151 1.12 17.28 3.36
C GLU A 151 -0.15 16.94 2.55
N ARG A 152 -1.05 17.92 2.37
CA ARG A 152 -2.30 17.74 1.64
C ARG A 152 -2.07 17.46 0.16
N ALA A 153 -1.08 18.10 -0.47
CA ALA A 153 -0.71 17.89 -1.86
C ALA A 153 -0.11 16.49 -2.09
N ILE A 154 0.79 16.02 -1.22
CA ILE A 154 1.34 14.65 -1.28
C ILE A 154 0.20 13.63 -1.11
N LYS A 155 -0.69 13.84 -0.14
CA LYS A 155 -1.88 12.99 0.06
C LYS A 155 -2.77 12.96 -1.18
N PHE A 156 -3.06 14.13 -1.78
CA PHE A 156 -3.82 14.24 -3.03
C PHE A 156 -3.21 13.38 -4.14
N LEU A 157 -1.91 13.56 -4.42
CA LEU A 157 -1.19 12.79 -5.45
C LEU A 157 -1.26 11.27 -5.17
N SER A 158 -1.00 10.85 -3.93
CA SER A 158 -0.99 9.44 -3.54
C SER A 158 -2.34 8.71 -3.73
N ILE A 159 -3.44 9.47 -3.71
CA ILE A 159 -4.80 8.94 -3.83
C ILE A 159 -5.30 9.08 -5.27
N LYS A 160 -5.09 10.25 -5.90
CA LYS A 160 -5.77 10.65 -7.14
C LYS A 160 -5.02 10.28 -8.41
N LEU A 161 -3.68 10.21 -8.43
CA LEU A 161 -2.93 9.91 -9.65
C LEU A 161 -3.39 8.61 -10.31
N LYS A 162 -3.55 7.54 -9.53
CA LYS A 162 -4.03 6.23 -10.02
C LYS A 162 -5.47 6.21 -10.52
N THR A 163 -6.24 7.26 -10.25
CA THR A 163 -7.65 7.40 -10.69
C THR A 163 -7.78 8.16 -12.00
N LEU A 164 -6.69 8.77 -12.46
CA LEU A 164 -6.67 9.50 -13.72
C LEU A 164 -6.64 8.53 -14.91
N PRO A 165 -7.32 8.88 -16.02
CA PRO A 165 -7.28 8.09 -17.25
C PRO A 165 -5.87 7.93 -17.84
N GLU A 166 -5.65 6.86 -18.60
CA GLU A 166 -4.33 6.53 -19.16
C GLU A 166 -3.82 7.53 -20.20
N ASP A 167 -4.73 8.17 -20.94
CA ASP A 167 -4.45 9.24 -21.90
C ASP A 167 -4.03 10.53 -21.20
N THR A 168 -4.42 10.73 -19.94
CA THR A 168 -3.92 11.82 -19.08
C THR A 168 -2.54 11.48 -18.51
N MET A 169 -2.36 10.25 -18.00
CA MET A 169 -1.10 9.76 -17.43
C MET A 169 -0.17 9.20 -18.51
N THR A 170 0.22 10.05 -19.46
CA THR A 170 1.18 9.69 -20.51
C THR A 170 2.57 9.43 -19.94
N LYS A 171 3.45 8.81 -20.74
CA LYS A 171 4.84 8.57 -20.35
C LYS A 171 5.57 9.86 -19.93
N GLU A 172 5.38 10.95 -20.65
CA GLU A 172 6.02 12.24 -20.32
C GLU A 172 5.55 12.77 -18.95
N VAL A 173 4.27 12.57 -18.63
CA VAL A 173 3.69 12.95 -17.33
C VAL A 173 4.25 12.06 -16.23
N GLU A 174 4.32 10.74 -16.43
CA GLU A 174 4.94 9.83 -15.46
C GLU A 174 6.43 10.16 -15.22
N ASP A 175 7.19 10.42 -16.29
CA ASP A 175 8.61 10.80 -16.20
C ASP A 175 8.78 12.14 -15.42
N TYR A 176 7.86 13.08 -15.60
CA TYR A 176 7.82 14.32 -14.83
C TYR A 176 7.52 14.06 -13.34
N VAL A 177 6.49 13.24 -13.03
CA VAL A 177 6.17 12.87 -11.64
C VAL A 177 7.37 12.20 -10.98
N PHE A 178 8.04 11.28 -11.66
CA PHE A 178 9.23 10.62 -11.14
C PHE A 178 10.35 11.61 -10.83
N THR A 179 10.63 12.51 -11.77
CA THR A 179 11.69 13.53 -11.63
C THR A 179 11.44 14.46 -10.45
N GLU A 180 10.23 15.03 -10.35
CA GLU A 180 9.91 15.93 -9.24
C GLU A 180 9.84 15.19 -7.90
N THR A 181 9.28 13.98 -7.88
CA THR A 181 9.23 13.17 -6.65
C THR A 181 10.64 12.86 -6.13
N LYS A 182 11.62 12.63 -7.02
CA LYS A 182 13.03 12.46 -6.60
C LYS A 182 13.61 13.68 -5.89
N LYS A 183 13.26 14.89 -6.33
CA LYS A 183 13.68 16.12 -5.63
C LYS A 183 13.05 16.20 -4.26
N VAL A 184 11.76 15.87 -4.15
CA VAL A 184 11.06 15.85 -2.87
C VAL A 184 11.74 14.86 -1.92
N LEU A 185 12.13 13.68 -2.40
CA LEU A 185 12.80 12.63 -1.61
C LEU A 185 14.15 13.04 -0.98
N GLU A 186 14.77 14.15 -1.40
CA GLU A 186 16.01 14.65 -0.79
C GLU A 186 15.81 15.08 0.67
N ASP A 187 14.60 15.53 1.03
CA ASP A 187 14.22 15.91 2.38
C ASP A 187 12.77 15.51 2.67
N VAL A 188 12.61 14.36 3.32
CA VAL A 188 11.29 13.78 3.64
C VAL A 188 11.27 13.14 5.02
N THR A 189 10.11 13.24 5.65
CA THR A 189 9.79 12.42 6.82
C THR A 189 9.50 10.97 6.42
N GLY A 190 9.50 10.07 7.41
CA GLY A 190 9.12 8.67 7.19
C GLY A 190 7.70 8.51 6.63
N GLU A 191 6.74 9.32 7.09
CA GLU A 191 5.35 9.28 6.61
C GLU A 191 5.23 9.74 5.16
N GLU A 192 5.90 10.83 4.80
CA GLU A 192 5.97 11.32 3.42
C GLU A 192 6.61 10.29 2.51
N PHE A 193 7.70 9.64 2.94
CA PHE A 193 8.36 8.60 2.18
C PHE A 193 7.40 7.47 1.78
N VAL A 194 6.53 7.02 2.69
CA VAL A 194 5.51 5.99 2.38
C VAL A 194 4.52 6.48 1.32
N LEU A 195 4.09 7.73 1.39
CA LEU A 195 3.16 8.31 0.42
C LEU A 195 3.81 8.50 -0.95
N LEU A 196 5.07 8.95 -0.99
CA LEU A 196 5.86 9.14 -2.21
C LEU A 196 6.17 7.79 -2.86
N MET A 197 6.53 6.77 -2.10
CA MET A 197 6.69 5.41 -2.64
C MET A 197 5.37 4.88 -3.21
N ARG A 198 4.22 5.16 -2.58
CA ARG A 198 2.91 4.83 -3.16
C ARG A 198 2.64 5.56 -4.47
N ILE A 199 3.03 6.83 -4.59
CA ILE A 199 2.93 7.60 -5.85
C ILE A 199 3.77 6.93 -6.93
N LEU A 200 5.05 6.68 -6.64
CA LEU A 200 5.99 6.12 -7.61
C LEU A 200 5.60 4.71 -8.07
N MET A 201 5.17 3.85 -7.14
CA MET A 201 4.70 2.49 -7.47
C MET A 201 3.42 2.46 -8.32
N ALA A 202 2.67 3.56 -8.36
CA ALA A 202 1.49 3.68 -9.21
C ALA A 202 1.83 4.01 -10.68
N LEU A 203 3.04 4.48 -10.97
CA LEU A 203 3.48 4.82 -12.32
C LEU A 203 3.77 3.56 -13.13
N LYS A 204 3.19 3.44 -14.32
CA LYS A 204 3.32 2.24 -15.17
C LYS A 204 4.75 1.99 -15.60
N GLY A 205 5.50 3.04 -15.93
CA GLY A 205 6.92 2.95 -16.26
C GLY A 205 7.74 2.27 -15.15
N LEU A 206 7.36 2.49 -13.89
CA LEU A 206 8.04 1.97 -12.71
C LEU A 206 7.55 0.59 -12.25
N GLN A 207 6.50 0.02 -12.87
CA GLN A 207 6.04 -1.35 -12.61
C GLN A 207 6.84 -2.42 -13.38
N THR A 208 7.65 -2.00 -14.35
CA THR A 208 8.56 -2.90 -15.08
C THR A 208 9.65 -3.47 -14.17
N VAL A 209 10.40 -4.47 -14.64
CA VAL A 209 11.55 -5.01 -13.88
C VAL A 209 12.59 -3.91 -13.62
N ASN A 210 12.96 -3.16 -14.66
CA ASN A 210 13.93 -2.06 -14.54
C ASN A 210 13.38 -0.93 -13.67
N GLY A 211 12.09 -0.60 -13.82
CA GLY A 211 11.43 0.41 -13.00
C GLY A 211 11.43 0.06 -11.52
N ARG A 212 11.07 -1.18 -11.17
CA ARG A 212 11.13 -1.67 -9.79
C ARG A 212 12.55 -1.72 -9.25
N GLN A 213 13.56 -2.01 -10.08
CA GLN A 213 14.96 -1.91 -9.66
C GLN A 213 15.32 -0.47 -9.27
N GLN A 214 14.93 0.53 -10.08
CA GLN A 214 15.14 1.95 -9.74
C GLN A 214 14.45 2.33 -8.42
N LEU A 215 13.24 1.84 -8.19
CA LEU A 215 12.54 2.05 -6.92
C LEU A 215 13.28 1.40 -5.74
N VAL A 216 13.84 0.20 -5.92
CA VAL A 216 14.67 -0.44 -4.90
C VAL A 216 15.90 0.40 -4.59
N GLU A 217 16.60 0.94 -5.60
CA GLU A 217 17.75 1.82 -5.37
C GLU A 217 17.38 3.07 -4.56
N LEU A 218 16.26 3.73 -4.87
CA LEU A 218 15.75 4.85 -4.07
C LEU A 218 15.49 4.46 -2.61
N VAL A 219 14.93 3.28 -2.37
CA VAL A 219 14.69 2.80 -1.00
C VAL A 219 16.01 2.46 -0.29
N VAL A 220 17.03 1.97 -1.02
CA VAL A 220 18.35 1.72 -0.44
C VAL A 220 19.05 3.02 -0.05
N GLU A 221 19.00 4.04 -0.92
CA GLU A 221 19.48 5.39 -0.61
C GLU A 221 18.77 5.95 0.63
N GLN A 222 17.43 5.85 0.66
CA GLN A 222 16.65 6.30 1.82
C GLN A 222 16.92 5.48 3.09
N ALA A 223 17.24 4.19 2.97
CA ALA A 223 17.54 3.34 4.13
C ALA A 223 18.97 3.54 4.67
N PHE A 224 19.84 4.25 3.95
CA PHE A 224 21.26 4.41 4.27
C PHE A 224 22.00 3.08 4.53
N LEU A 225 21.81 2.08 3.66
CA LEU A 225 22.43 0.76 3.85
C LEU A 225 23.97 0.75 3.80
N GLU A 226 24.61 1.85 3.43
CA GLU A 226 26.07 2.00 3.48
C GLU A 226 26.59 2.42 4.88
N GLN A 227 25.69 2.76 5.81
CA GLN A 227 26.01 3.19 7.16
C GLN A 227 25.76 2.08 8.19
N ALA A 228 26.62 1.97 9.19
CA ALA A 228 26.40 1.02 10.30
C ALA A 228 25.14 1.37 11.09
N LEU A 229 24.37 0.36 11.48
CA LEU A 229 23.19 0.54 12.33
C LEU A 229 23.61 0.95 13.74
N ASN A 230 22.97 1.98 14.30
CA ASN A 230 23.05 2.29 15.73
C ASN A 230 21.86 1.66 16.47
N PRO A 231 22.02 0.48 17.11
CA PRO A 231 20.88 -0.23 17.70
C PRO A 231 20.27 0.48 18.92
N ALA A 232 20.99 1.44 19.50
CA ALA A 232 20.51 2.23 20.63
C ALA A 232 19.62 3.41 20.21
N ASP A 233 19.56 3.73 18.92
CA ASP A 233 18.77 4.81 18.36
C ASP A 233 17.51 4.26 17.65
N PRO A 234 16.33 4.34 18.29
CA PRO A 234 15.10 3.81 17.73
C PRO A 234 14.73 4.41 16.37
N ASP A 235 15.12 5.66 16.10
CA ASP A 235 14.78 6.33 14.84
C ASP A 235 15.50 5.68 13.66
N THR A 236 16.74 5.23 13.86
CA THR A 236 17.49 4.50 12.82
C THR A 236 16.89 3.13 12.53
N VAL A 237 16.40 2.44 13.57
CA VAL A 237 15.74 1.14 13.45
C VAL A 237 14.39 1.31 12.74
N ASP A 238 13.56 2.26 13.17
CA ASP A 238 12.26 2.53 12.57
C ASP A 238 12.38 2.94 11.12
N ARG A 239 13.35 3.80 10.78
CA ARG A 239 13.68 4.15 9.40
C ARG A 239 14.04 2.92 8.57
N LEU A 240 14.94 2.06 9.06
CA LEU A 240 15.34 0.84 8.35
C LEU A 240 14.14 -0.07 8.08
N LEU A 241 13.29 -0.29 9.08
CA LEU A 241 12.12 -1.16 8.95
C LEU A 241 11.08 -0.54 8.02
N GLN A 242 10.82 0.76 8.13
CA GLN A 242 9.87 1.45 7.25
C GLN A 242 10.33 1.43 5.80
N CYS A 243 11.61 1.69 5.54
CA CYS A 243 12.19 1.60 4.20
C CYS A 243 12.10 0.17 3.66
N THR A 244 12.53 -0.82 4.45
CA THR A 244 12.46 -2.23 4.06
C THR A 244 11.03 -2.66 3.71
N ARG A 245 10.02 -2.18 4.46
CA ARG A 245 8.60 -2.42 4.16
C ARG A 245 8.16 -1.85 2.81
N GLN A 246 8.72 -0.72 2.37
CA GLN A 246 8.45 -0.18 1.03
C GLN A 246 9.16 -0.97 -0.07
N ALA A 247 10.34 -1.56 0.21
CA ALA A 247 11.07 -2.36 -0.77
C ALA A 247 10.44 -3.75 -1.00
N LEU A 248 9.89 -4.38 0.04
CA LEU A 248 9.29 -5.72 -0.02
C LEU A 248 8.37 -6.01 -1.22
N PRO A 249 7.36 -5.18 -1.54
CA PRO A 249 6.47 -5.43 -2.68
C PRO A 249 7.16 -5.28 -4.04
N LEU A 250 8.35 -4.70 -4.11
CA LEU A 250 9.12 -4.52 -5.34
C LEU A 250 9.88 -5.78 -5.73
N PHE A 251 10.27 -6.59 -4.74
CA PHE A 251 11.08 -7.78 -4.97
C PHE A 251 10.37 -8.86 -5.79
N SER A 252 11.16 -9.58 -6.58
CA SER A 252 10.72 -10.73 -7.34
C SER A 252 11.93 -11.58 -7.76
N LYS A 253 11.72 -12.66 -8.50
CA LYS A 253 12.83 -13.44 -9.08
C LYS A 253 13.84 -12.64 -9.91
N ASN A 254 13.43 -11.46 -10.42
CA ASN A 254 14.25 -10.60 -11.28
C ASN A 254 14.58 -9.23 -10.63
N VAL A 255 14.11 -8.98 -9.40
CA VAL A 255 14.37 -7.72 -8.67
C VAL A 255 14.72 -8.15 -7.25
N HIS A 256 16.00 -8.05 -6.91
CA HIS A 256 16.55 -8.82 -5.79
C HIS A 256 16.64 -8.02 -4.50
N SER A 257 16.60 -8.73 -3.37
CA SER A 257 16.72 -8.20 -2.02
C SER A 257 18.14 -8.28 -1.44
N SER A 258 19.15 -8.67 -2.24
CA SER A 258 20.49 -9.05 -1.79
C SER A 258 21.15 -8.00 -0.87
N ARG A 259 21.07 -6.71 -1.20
CA ARG A 259 21.67 -5.62 -0.38
C ARG A 259 21.02 -5.52 0.99
N PHE A 260 19.68 -5.57 1.07
CA PHE A 260 18.96 -5.56 2.34
C PHE A 260 19.28 -6.81 3.16
N VAL A 261 19.28 -8.00 2.56
CA VAL A 261 19.57 -9.24 3.30
C VAL A 261 21.01 -9.26 3.82
N THR A 262 21.97 -8.81 3.00
CA THR A 262 23.37 -8.65 3.42
C THR A 262 23.47 -7.70 4.60
N TYR A 263 22.82 -6.53 4.51
CA TYR A 263 22.81 -5.54 5.59
C TYR A 263 22.20 -6.09 6.88
N PHE A 264 21.06 -6.78 6.77
CA PHE A 264 20.41 -7.39 7.93
C PHE A 264 21.32 -8.43 8.60
N CYS A 265 22.03 -9.23 7.82
CA CYS A 265 22.97 -10.19 8.36
C CYS A 265 24.21 -9.51 8.97
N ASP A 266 24.81 -8.52 8.31
CA ASP A 266 26.06 -7.90 8.74
C ASP A 266 25.87 -6.93 9.93
N HIS A 267 24.72 -6.24 10.00
CA HIS A 267 24.53 -5.13 10.94
C HIS A 267 23.34 -5.28 11.89
N VAL A 268 22.30 -6.02 11.50
CA VAL A 268 21.06 -6.12 12.31
C VAL A 268 21.09 -7.36 13.21
N LEU A 269 21.33 -8.55 12.65
CA LEU A 269 21.35 -9.80 13.41
C LEU A 269 22.35 -9.80 14.57
N PRO A 270 23.60 -9.30 14.42
CA PRO A 270 24.54 -9.24 15.53
C PRO A 270 24.01 -8.42 16.71
N ASN A 271 23.18 -7.42 16.43
CA ASN A 271 22.62 -6.49 17.41
C ASN A 271 21.17 -6.80 17.80
N LEU A 272 20.60 -7.94 17.38
CA LEU A 272 19.17 -8.24 17.50
C LEU A 272 18.64 -8.05 18.94
N SER A 273 19.35 -8.57 19.94
CA SER A 273 18.93 -8.51 21.35
C SER A 273 18.94 -7.10 21.94
N THR A 274 19.67 -6.17 21.32
CA THR A 274 19.82 -4.78 21.77
C THR A 274 18.82 -3.83 21.14
N LEU A 275 18.06 -4.29 20.13
CA LEU A 275 17.06 -3.46 19.47
C LEU A 275 15.92 -3.13 20.44
N THR A 276 15.56 -1.86 20.49
CA THR A 276 14.45 -1.34 21.29
C THR A 276 13.42 -0.65 20.40
N SER A 277 12.20 -0.53 20.89
CA SER A 277 11.14 0.24 20.24
C SER A 277 10.38 1.05 21.30
N PRO A 278 10.01 2.31 21.01
CA PRO A 278 9.18 3.10 21.91
C PRO A 278 7.73 2.59 21.98
N VAL A 279 7.33 1.71 21.06
CA VAL A 279 5.96 1.15 21.01
C VAL A 279 5.84 0.03 22.05
N ALA A 280 5.02 0.26 23.07
CA ALA A 280 4.74 -0.74 24.10
C ALA A 280 4.20 -2.04 23.51
N GLU A 281 4.64 -3.18 24.07
CA GLU A 281 4.25 -4.55 23.68
C GLU A 281 4.64 -4.98 22.25
N LEU A 282 5.29 -4.12 21.46
CA LEU A 282 5.81 -4.51 20.16
C LEU A 282 7.12 -5.29 20.32
N ASP A 283 7.11 -6.53 19.84
CA ASP A 283 8.33 -7.31 19.69
C ASP A 283 9.09 -6.88 18.42
N ILE A 284 9.97 -5.88 18.59
CA ILE A 284 10.78 -5.32 17.50
C ILE A 284 11.71 -6.34 16.85
N GLN A 285 12.26 -7.27 17.64
CA GLN A 285 13.16 -8.30 17.15
C GLN A 285 12.41 -9.27 16.24
N GLN A 286 11.19 -9.65 16.64
CA GLN A 286 10.33 -10.46 15.80
C GLN A 286 9.95 -9.75 14.49
N GLU A 287 9.72 -8.44 14.50
CA GLU A 287 9.41 -7.67 13.29
C GLU A 287 10.60 -7.62 12.31
N VAL A 288 11.81 -7.39 12.83
CA VAL A 288 13.07 -7.47 12.05
C VAL A 288 13.21 -8.86 11.41
N LEU A 289 13.02 -9.92 12.19
CA LEU A 289 13.16 -11.29 11.71
C LEU A 289 12.11 -11.63 10.64
N LYS A 290 10.87 -11.12 10.76
CA LYS A 290 9.84 -11.28 9.73
C LYS A 290 10.26 -10.63 8.41
N LEU A 291 10.80 -9.40 8.45
CA LEU A 291 11.27 -8.72 7.24
C LEU A 291 12.41 -9.51 6.58
N LEU A 292 13.39 -9.97 7.36
CA LEU A 292 14.47 -10.80 6.85
C LEU A 292 13.95 -12.08 6.16
N ALA A 293 13.02 -12.76 6.81
CA ALA A 293 12.39 -13.97 6.27
C ALA A 293 11.65 -13.68 4.96
N GLU A 294 10.91 -12.57 4.86
CA GLU A 294 10.19 -12.19 3.64
C GLU A 294 11.11 -11.79 2.48
N MET A 295 12.26 -11.19 2.78
CA MET A 295 13.25 -10.81 1.78
C MET A 295 14.08 -12.00 1.27
N SER A 296 14.37 -12.97 2.14
CA SER A 296 15.29 -14.08 1.87
C SER A 296 15.03 -14.86 0.57
N PRO A 297 13.78 -15.12 0.10
CA PRO A 297 13.54 -15.87 -1.14
C PRO A 297 13.93 -15.10 -2.41
N PHE A 298 14.12 -13.78 -2.30
CA PHE A 298 14.39 -12.89 -3.43
C PHE A 298 15.87 -12.49 -3.52
N CYS A 299 16.76 -13.15 -2.77
CA CYS A 299 18.19 -12.92 -2.90
C CYS A 299 18.66 -13.33 -4.31
N GLY A 300 19.37 -12.42 -4.98
CA GLY A 300 20.06 -12.67 -6.23
C GLY A 300 21.42 -13.34 -5.97
N ASP A 301 22.40 -13.05 -6.81
CA ASP A 301 23.78 -13.41 -6.51
C ASP A 301 24.29 -12.53 -5.36
N MET A 302 25.04 -13.12 -4.44
CA MET A 302 25.50 -12.47 -3.21
C MET A 302 27.00 -12.74 -3.06
N GLU A 303 27.80 -11.67 -2.95
CA GLU A 303 29.25 -11.78 -2.77
C GLU A 303 29.63 -12.43 -1.43
N LYS A 304 28.88 -12.11 -0.38
CA LYS A 304 29.13 -12.56 1.01
C LYS A 304 28.24 -13.74 1.44
N VAL A 305 27.68 -14.51 0.50
CA VAL A 305 26.67 -15.55 0.79
C VAL A 305 27.06 -16.48 1.94
N GLU A 306 28.32 -16.93 1.99
CA GLU A 306 28.81 -17.83 3.03
C GLU A 306 28.84 -17.16 4.41
N ALA A 307 29.35 -15.92 4.50
CA ALA A 307 29.41 -15.16 5.74
C ALA A 307 28.01 -14.81 6.25
N ASN A 308 27.10 -14.38 5.36
CA ASN A 308 25.72 -14.09 5.73
C ASN A 308 24.98 -15.35 6.18
N LEU A 309 25.20 -16.49 5.51
CA LEU A 309 24.62 -17.77 5.89
C LEU A 309 25.17 -18.28 7.23
N LEU A 310 26.46 -18.06 7.51
CA LEU A 310 27.08 -18.36 8.80
C LEU A 310 26.44 -17.53 9.93
N MET A 311 26.28 -16.22 9.74
CA MET A 311 25.64 -15.34 10.73
C MET A 311 24.19 -15.75 11.01
N LEU A 312 23.42 -16.07 9.96
CA LEU A 312 22.07 -16.63 10.11
C LEU A 312 22.08 -17.95 10.90
N PHE A 313 23.04 -18.82 10.61
CA PHE A 313 23.18 -20.10 11.29
C PHE A 313 23.51 -19.92 12.78
N GLU A 314 24.51 -19.11 13.10
CA GLU A 314 24.90 -18.79 14.49
C GLU A 314 23.72 -18.20 15.26
N LYS A 315 23.03 -17.22 14.68
CA LYS A 315 21.85 -16.61 15.28
C LYS A 315 20.72 -17.61 15.47
N LEU A 316 20.51 -18.54 14.53
CA LEU A 316 19.54 -19.62 14.67
C LEU A 316 19.87 -20.54 15.86
N LEU A 317 21.14 -20.86 16.09
CA LEU A 317 21.55 -21.74 17.19
C LEU A 317 21.28 -21.14 18.58
N GLU A 318 21.28 -19.81 18.70
CA GLU A 318 20.90 -19.12 19.95
C GLU A 318 19.46 -19.44 20.38
N PHE A 319 18.57 -19.71 19.42
CA PHE A 319 17.15 -20.06 19.66
C PHE A 319 16.86 -21.57 19.54
N MET A 320 17.88 -22.39 19.26
CA MET A 320 17.79 -23.85 19.18
C MET A 320 18.71 -24.49 20.21
N PRO A 321 18.29 -24.61 21.49
CA PRO A 321 19.13 -25.12 22.56
C PRO A 321 19.50 -26.60 22.34
N LEU A 322 20.58 -27.03 23.01
CA LEU A 322 20.88 -28.44 23.16
C LEU A 322 19.83 -29.11 24.04
N PRO A 323 19.56 -30.43 23.85
CA PRO A 323 18.81 -31.19 24.84
C PRO A 323 19.48 -31.04 26.22
N PRO A 324 18.70 -30.89 27.30
CA PRO A 324 19.23 -30.97 28.66
C PRO A 324 20.05 -32.25 28.81
N GLU A 325 21.19 -32.17 29.49
CA GLU A 325 21.95 -33.37 29.85
C GLU A 325 21.01 -34.27 30.65
N ALA A 326 20.93 -35.55 30.26
CA ALA A 326 20.12 -36.51 31.00
C ALA A 326 20.60 -36.51 32.45
N GLU A 327 19.67 -36.37 33.39
CA GLU A 327 19.94 -36.49 34.82
C GLU A 327 20.89 -37.67 35.06
N GLY A 328 22.11 -37.38 35.50
CA GLY A 328 23.01 -38.41 35.98
C GLY A 328 22.29 -39.19 37.08
N GLU A 329 22.63 -40.47 37.25
CA GLU A 329 22.03 -41.43 38.20
C GLU A 329 22.03 -40.99 39.69
N ASN A 330 22.46 -39.77 40.01
CA ASN A 330 22.39 -39.18 41.33
C ASN A 330 21.35 -38.06 41.33
N GLY A 331 20.13 -38.43 41.74
CA GLY A 331 18.96 -37.55 41.84
C GLY A 331 19.12 -36.42 42.85
N GLU A 332 19.88 -35.39 42.47
CA GLU A 332 19.74 -34.05 43.04
C GLU A 332 18.90 -33.22 42.07
N ASN A 333 17.64 -32.99 42.46
CA ASN A 333 16.68 -32.12 41.77
C ASN A 333 17.20 -30.66 41.75
N THR A 334 18.13 -30.34 40.87
CA THR A 334 18.17 -28.99 40.30
C THR A 334 17.05 -28.94 39.28
N MET A 335 15.93 -28.28 39.63
CA MET A 335 14.86 -27.92 38.69
C MET A 335 15.47 -27.05 37.58
N SER A 336 16.08 -27.67 36.58
CA SER A 336 16.47 -27.00 35.35
C SER A 336 15.18 -26.71 34.60
N GLU A 337 14.69 -25.48 34.67
CA GLU A 337 13.52 -25.05 33.90
C GLU A 337 13.73 -25.43 32.43
N GLU A 338 12.80 -26.21 31.85
CA GLU A 338 12.85 -26.52 30.43
C GLU A 338 12.92 -25.22 29.62
N PRO A 339 13.89 -25.07 28.70
CA PRO A 339 14.07 -23.83 27.98
C PRO A 339 12.82 -23.51 27.15
N LYS A 340 12.25 -22.32 27.37
CA LYS A 340 11.07 -21.86 26.63
C LYS A 340 11.42 -21.62 25.16
N LEU A 341 10.93 -22.49 24.28
CA LEU A 341 11.19 -22.42 22.84
C LEU A 341 10.47 -21.25 22.17
N GLN A 342 11.22 -20.41 21.46
CA GLN A 342 10.69 -19.27 20.73
C GLN A 342 10.36 -19.64 19.27
N PHE A 343 9.23 -20.30 19.07
CA PHE A 343 8.86 -20.84 17.75
C PHE A 343 8.76 -19.77 16.65
N SER A 344 8.25 -18.57 16.92
CA SER A 344 8.11 -17.52 15.90
C SER A 344 9.45 -16.96 15.40
N TYR A 345 10.46 -16.89 16.28
CA TYR A 345 11.83 -16.49 15.93
C TYR A 345 12.47 -17.57 15.06
N VAL A 346 12.35 -18.82 15.50
CA VAL A 346 12.90 -19.98 14.77
C VAL A 346 12.24 -20.16 13.41
N GLU A 347 10.95 -19.90 13.25
CA GLU A 347 10.32 -19.91 11.91
C GLU A 347 11.04 -18.94 10.97
N CYS A 348 11.30 -17.71 11.41
CA CYS A 348 11.92 -16.68 10.58
C CYS A 348 13.37 -17.03 10.23
N LEU A 349 14.18 -17.39 11.24
CA LEU A 349 15.60 -17.71 11.08
C LEU A 349 15.79 -18.99 10.27
N LEU A 350 15.04 -20.05 10.58
CA LEU A 350 15.12 -21.33 9.87
C LEU A 350 14.65 -21.19 8.43
N PHE A 351 13.59 -20.41 8.18
CA PHE A 351 13.15 -20.12 6.82
C PHE A 351 14.22 -19.35 6.04
N SER A 352 14.80 -18.29 6.62
CA SER A 352 15.84 -17.48 5.98
C SER A 352 17.08 -18.31 5.68
N PHE A 353 17.54 -19.10 6.65
CA PHE A 353 18.64 -20.06 6.49
C PHE A 353 18.34 -21.08 5.38
N HIS A 354 17.12 -21.61 5.31
CA HIS A 354 16.71 -22.53 4.25
C HIS A 354 16.73 -21.87 2.86
N GLN A 355 16.31 -20.60 2.73
CA GLN A 355 16.36 -19.91 1.44
C GLN A 355 17.79 -19.62 0.98
N LEU A 356 18.66 -19.12 1.87
CA LEU A 356 20.05 -18.83 1.51
C LEU A 356 20.87 -20.11 1.33
N GLY A 357 20.61 -21.15 2.12
CA GLY A 357 21.25 -22.47 1.99
C GLY A 357 21.05 -23.12 0.61
N LYS A 358 19.95 -22.80 -0.10
CA LYS A 358 19.77 -23.23 -1.51
C LYS A 358 20.88 -22.74 -2.44
N LYS A 359 21.49 -21.60 -2.12
CA LYS A 359 22.56 -20.98 -2.92
C LYS A 359 23.94 -21.56 -2.59
N LEU A 360 24.09 -22.13 -1.40
CA LEU A 360 25.32 -22.79 -0.95
C LEU A 360 25.00 -24.14 -0.27
N PRO A 361 24.55 -25.18 -1.03
CA PRO A 361 24.14 -26.46 -0.45
C PRO A 361 25.25 -27.18 0.32
N ASP A 362 26.51 -26.91 -0.05
CA ASP A 362 27.69 -27.53 0.55
C ASP A 362 28.04 -26.95 1.93
N PHE A 363 27.39 -25.85 2.36
CA PHE A 363 27.67 -25.16 3.62
C PHE A 363 27.69 -26.10 4.84
N LEU A 364 26.74 -27.04 4.91
CA LEU A 364 26.63 -28.01 6.01
C LEU A 364 27.42 -29.31 5.79
N ILE A 365 27.88 -29.58 4.58
CA ILE A 365 28.42 -30.89 4.16
C ILE A 365 29.95 -30.85 4.05
N ASP A 366 30.55 -29.66 3.96
CA ASP A 366 32.00 -29.50 3.91
C ASP A 366 32.66 -30.23 5.11
N LYS A 367 33.80 -30.88 4.84
CA LYS A 367 34.50 -31.76 5.80
C LYS A 367 34.87 -31.04 7.09
N ILE A 368 35.12 -29.74 7.00
CA ILE A 368 35.43 -28.86 8.14
C ILE A 368 34.20 -28.64 9.04
N ASN A 369 32.99 -28.82 8.49
CA ASN A 369 31.71 -28.57 9.16
C ASN A 369 31.03 -29.86 9.67
N ALA A 370 31.71 -31.01 9.69
CA ALA A 370 31.13 -32.28 10.13
C ALA A 370 30.65 -32.25 11.59
N GLU A 371 31.41 -31.61 12.48
CA GLU A 371 31.02 -31.40 13.89
C GLU A 371 29.83 -30.44 14.00
N ARG A 372 29.85 -29.35 13.23
CA ARG A 372 28.74 -28.38 13.13
C ARG A 372 27.44 -29.06 12.71
N LEU A 373 27.47 -29.92 11.69
CA LEU A 373 26.29 -30.65 11.23
C LEU A 373 25.78 -31.64 12.30
N LYS A 374 26.70 -32.29 13.05
CA LYS A 374 26.32 -33.20 14.14
C LYS A 374 25.63 -32.45 15.27
N ASP A 375 26.21 -31.35 15.74
CA ASP A 375 25.61 -30.46 16.75
C ASP A 375 24.24 -29.96 16.29
N PHE A 376 24.15 -29.47 15.05
CA PHE A 376 22.91 -28.98 14.49
C PHE A 376 21.81 -30.05 14.44
N LYS A 377 22.15 -31.29 14.06
CA LYS A 377 21.19 -32.40 14.05
C LYS A 377 20.64 -32.73 15.44
N ILE A 378 21.47 -32.63 16.48
CA ILE A 378 21.05 -32.84 17.87
C ILE A 378 20.04 -31.75 18.28
N ARG A 379 20.33 -30.49 17.99
CA ARG A 379 19.43 -29.35 18.26
C ARG A 379 18.12 -29.45 17.47
N LEU A 380 18.18 -29.80 16.18
CA LEU A 380 17.00 -30.06 15.35
C LEU A 380 16.14 -31.17 15.95
N GLN A 381 16.76 -32.25 16.44
CA GLN A 381 16.03 -33.38 17.02
C GLN A 381 15.33 -32.98 18.33
N TYR A 382 16.02 -32.23 19.19
CA TYR A 382 15.44 -31.71 20.43
C TYR A 382 14.27 -30.75 20.14
N PHE A 383 14.47 -29.79 19.24
CA PHE A 383 13.44 -28.83 18.86
C PHE A 383 12.23 -29.51 18.21
N ALA A 384 12.44 -30.55 17.39
CA ALA A 384 11.37 -31.35 16.81
C ALA A 384 10.51 -32.07 17.87
N ARG A 385 11.10 -32.52 18.99
CA ARG A 385 10.33 -33.09 20.11
C ARG A 385 9.45 -32.01 20.76
N GLY A 386 10.01 -30.83 21.04
CA GLY A 386 9.26 -29.69 21.58
C GLY A 386 8.11 -29.25 20.67
N LEU A 387 8.33 -29.23 19.34
CA LEU A 387 7.29 -28.96 18.35
C LEU A 387 6.14 -29.97 18.42
N GLN A 388 6.41 -31.26 18.56
CA GLN A 388 5.37 -32.29 18.63
C GLN A 388 4.47 -32.11 19.86
N VAL A 389 5.07 -31.81 21.01
CA VAL A 389 4.33 -31.52 22.25
C VAL A 389 3.44 -30.29 22.07
N TYR A 390 3.98 -29.20 21.56
CA TYR A 390 3.24 -27.96 21.39
C TYR A 390 2.13 -28.08 20.33
N ILE A 391 2.38 -28.74 19.20
CA ILE A 391 1.35 -29.04 18.19
C ILE A 391 0.20 -29.86 18.79
N ARG A 392 0.50 -30.85 19.64
CA ARG A 392 -0.53 -31.65 20.32
C ARG A 392 -1.40 -30.78 21.23
N GLN A 393 -0.78 -29.92 22.04
CA GLN A 393 -1.50 -28.98 22.91
C GLN A 393 -2.40 -28.03 22.11
N LEU A 394 -1.89 -27.44 21.03
CA LEU A 394 -2.65 -26.55 20.16
C LEU A 394 -3.84 -27.25 19.49
N ARG A 395 -3.64 -28.48 18.99
CA ARG A 395 -4.72 -29.28 18.37
C ARG A 395 -5.82 -29.63 19.36
N VAL A 396 -5.46 -30.02 20.59
CA VAL A 396 -6.44 -30.28 21.66
C VAL A 396 -7.22 -29.01 21.99
N ALA A 397 -6.53 -27.88 22.14
CA ALA A 397 -7.16 -26.60 22.46
C ALA A 397 -8.08 -26.05 21.36
N LEU A 398 -7.91 -26.49 20.12
CA LEU A 398 -8.72 -26.10 18.96
C LEU A 398 -9.74 -27.17 18.52
N GLN A 399 -9.71 -28.36 19.14
CA GLN A 399 -10.59 -29.45 18.79
C GLN A 399 -12.05 -29.06 19.01
N GLY A 400 -12.91 -29.33 18.02
CA GLY A 400 -14.34 -29.01 18.07
C GLY A 400 -14.70 -27.53 17.87
N LYS A 401 -13.72 -26.62 17.75
CA LYS A 401 -13.98 -25.21 17.47
C LYS A 401 -14.16 -24.97 15.97
N THR A 402 -15.27 -24.35 15.56
CA THR A 402 -15.60 -24.05 14.15
C THR A 402 -16.18 -22.65 14.01
N GLY A 403 -16.24 -22.14 12.78
CA GLY A 403 -16.91 -20.87 12.46
C GLY A 403 -16.39 -19.69 13.29
N ASP A 404 -17.30 -19.00 13.97
CA ASP A 404 -16.99 -17.82 14.79
C ASP A 404 -16.15 -18.15 16.03
N ALA A 405 -16.19 -19.40 16.53
CA ALA A 405 -15.34 -19.82 17.64
C ALA A 405 -13.85 -19.74 17.29
N LEU A 406 -13.47 -19.93 16.02
CA LEU A 406 -12.08 -19.77 15.56
C LEU A 406 -11.66 -18.31 15.36
N LYS A 407 -12.61 -17.37 15.39
CA LYS A 407 -12.35 -15.93 15.16
C LYS A 407 -12.07 -15.17 16.46
N THR A 408 -12.14 -15.80 17.63
CA THR A 408 -11.69 -15.16 18.87
C THR A 408 -10.19 -14.91 18.81
N ASP A 409 -9.70 -13.85 19.45
CA ASP A 409 -8.30 -13.46 19.33
C ASP A 409 -7.35 -14.52 19.91
N GLU A 410 -7.74 -15.18 20.99
CA GLU A 410 -7.03 -16.34 21.54
C GLU A 410 -6.91 -17.49 20.52
N ASN A 411 -8.00 -17.83 19.82
CA ASN A 411 -7.98 -18.93 18.86
C ASN A 411 -7.27 -18.55 17.56
N LYS A 412 -7.30 -17.29 17.14
CA LYS A 412 -6.47 -16.78 16.03
C LYS A 412 -4.99 -16.98 16.33
N ILE A 413 -4.53 -16.63 17.54
CA ILE A 413 -3.14 -16.85 17.96
C ILE A 413 -2.78 -18.34 17.89
N LYS A 414 -3.64 -19.22 18.41
CA LYS A 414 -3.43 -20.68 18.37
C LYS A 414 -3.39 -21.23 16.93
N VAL A 415 -4.24 -20.72 16.03
CA VAL A 415 -4.24 -21.10 14.61
C VAL A 415 -2.96 -20.64 13.92
N VAL A 416 -2.49 -19.43 14.20
CA VAL A 416 -1.20 -18.94 13.69
C VAL A 416 -0.05 -19.78 14.24
N ALA A 417 -0.04 -20.11 15.53
CA ALA A 417 0.96 -20.98 16.16
C ALA A 417 1.00 -22.39 15.52
N LEU A 418 -0.15 -22.93 15.10
CA LEU A 418 -0.17 -24.18 14.32
C LEU A 418 0.50 -24.01 12.95
N LYS A 419 0.37 -22.87 12.28
CA LYS A 419 1.08 -22.63 11.01
C LYS A 419 2.59 -22.52 11.24
N ILE A 420 3.01 -21.73 12.23
CA ILE A 420 4.41 -21.58 12.66
C ILE A 420 5.06 -22.95 12.87
N THR A 421 4.47 -23.75 13.75
CA THR A 421 5.01 -25.07 14.12
C THR A 421 5.03 -26.08 12.98
N ASN A 422 4.00 -26.08 12.11
CA ASN A 422 4.00 -26.92 10.91
C ASN A 422 5.06 -26.49 9.89
N ASN A 423 5.26 -25.18 9.68
CA ASN A 423 6.28 -24.65 8.79
C ASN A 423 7.67 -25.07 9.26
N ILE A 424 7.98 -24.90 10.55
CA ILE A 424 9.26 -25.33 11.13
C ILE A 424 9.44 -26.84 10.94
N ASN A 425 8.42 -27.66 11.23
CA ASN A 425 8.50 -29.12 11.06
C ASN A 425 8.82 -29.53 9.60
N VAL A 426 8.26 -28.84 8.61
CA VAL A 426 8.59 -29.07 7.19
C VAL A 426 10.05 -28.73 6.89
N LEU A 427 10.53 -27.57 7.35
CA LEU A 427 11.91 -27.13 7.13
C LEU A 427 12.93 -28.03 7.83
N ILE A 428 12.63 -28.46 9.07
CA ILE A 428 13.45 -29.41 9.83
C ILE A 428 13.58 -30.75 9.07
N LYS A 429 12.48 -31.28 8.53
CA LYS A 429 12.51 -32.53 7.74
C LYS A 429 13.44 -32.42 6.53
N ASP A 430 13.39 -31.28 5.85
CA ASP A 430 14.27 -30.97 4.72
C ASP A 430 15.76 -31.03 5.14
N LEU A 431 16.10 -30.42 6.27
CA LEU A 431 17.48 -30.37 6.79
C LEU A 431 17.97 -31.69 7.42
N PHE A 432 17.07 -32.63 7.73
CA PHE A 432 17.44 -33.96 8.21
C PHE A 432 17.89 -34.93 7.12
N HIS A 433 17.62 -34.63 5.84
CA HIS A 433 18.13 -35.44 4.75
C HIS A 433 19.67 -35.50 4.77
N ASN A 434 20.23 -36.58 4.23
CA ASN A 434 21.68 -36.73 4.06
C ASN A 434 21.98 -36.95 2.57
N PRO A 435 22.44 -35.92 1.82
CA PRO A 435 22.69 -34.53 2.27
C PRO A 435 21.40 -33.71 2.55
N PRO A 436 21.48 -32.59 3.30
CA PRO A 436 20.34 -31.70 3.54
C PRO A 436 19.60 -31.29 2.25
N SER A 437 18.27 -31.26 2.31
CA SER A 437 17.38 -30.88 1.21
C SER A 437 16.88 -29.46 1.41
N TYR A 438 16.70 -28.74 0.30
CA TYR A 438 16.12 -27.40 0.28
C TYR A 438 14.94 -27.28 -0.70
N LYS A 439 14.19 -28.37 -0.88
CA LYS A 439 13.13 -28.47 -1.91
C LYS A 439 11.76 -28.02 -1.42
N SER A 440 11.50 -28.12 -0.11
CA SER A 440 10.22 -27.77 0.45
C SER A 440 9.95 -26.27 0.33
N THR A 441 8.69 -25.92 0.12
CA THR A 441 8.23 -24.53 0.06
C THR A 441 7.13 -24.37 1.09
N VAL A 442 7.29 -23.40 1.99
CA VAL A 442 6.31 -23.06 3.02
C VAL A 442 5.83 -21.62 2.82
N THR A 443 4.58 -21.35 3.16
CA THR A 443 4.08 -19.97 3.24
C THR A 443 4.27 -19.49 4.66
N LEU A 444 5.03 -18.40 4.86
CA LEU A 444 5.27 -17.79 6.17
C LEU A 444 3.95 -17.59 6.92
N SER A 445 3.93 -17.88 8.22
CA SER A 445 2.68 -18.02 9.01
C SER A 445 1.79 -16.78 9.02
N TRP A 446 2.39 -15.59 8.90
CA TRP A 446 1.71 -14.28 8.83
C TRP A 446 1.35 -13.83 7.40
N ARG A 447 1.69 -14.63 6.38
CA ARG A 447 1.34 -14.35 4.98
C ARG A 447 0.07 -15.10 4.56
N PRO A 448 -0.76 -14.53 3.67
CA PRO A 448 -1.92 -15.22 3.14
C PRO A 448 -1.49 -16.41 2.27
N VAL A 449 -2.21 -17.52 2.37
CA VAL A 449 -2.04 -18.65 1.46
C VAL A 449 -2.58 -18.22 0.10
N GLN A 450 -1.71 -18.00 -0.87
CA GLN A 450 -2.13 -17.72 -2.25
C GLN A 450 -2.86 -18.96 -2.78
N LYS A 451 -4.17 -18.87 -3.05
CA LYS A 451 -4.91 -19.94 -3.72
C LYS A 451 -4.30 -20.14 -5.12
N ALA A 452 -3.97 -21.39 -5.45
CA ALA A 452 -3.22 -21.81 -6.63
C ALA A 452 -3.91 -21.59 -8.00
N GLU A 453 -4.90 -20.70 -8.11
CA GLU A 453 -5.62 -20.44 -9.37
C GLU A 453 -4.81 -19.55 -10.35
N ALA A 454 -3.87 -18.74 -9.86
CA ALA A 454 -3.08 -17.83 -10.70
C ALA A 454 -1.93 -18.51 -11.50
N VAL A 455 -1.51 -19.73 -11.11
CA VAL A 455 -0.38 -20.43 -11.76
C VAL A 455 -0.83 -21.22 -13.01
N ALA A 456 -2.11 -21.58 -13.12
CA ALA A 456 -2.66 -22.28 -14.27
C ALA A 456 -2.81 -21.35 -15.50
N THR A 457 -3.13 -20.07 -15.29
CA THR A 457 -3.32 -19.09 -16.36
C THR A 457 -1.99 -18.67 -17.02
N ALA A 458 -0.90 -18.64 -16.25
CA ALA A 458 0.45 -18.38 -16.79
C ALA A 458 1.00 -19.53 -17.65
N ARG A 459 0.61 -20.79 -17.37
CA ARG A 459 1.01 -21.96 -18.17
C ARG A 459 0.22 -22.12 -19.47
N ARG A 460 -0.98 -21.54 -19.59
CA ARG A 460 -1.78 -21.57 -20.84
C ARG A 460 -1.36 -20.52 -21.87
N LEU A 461 -0.62 -19.48 -21.47
CA LEU A 461 -0.17 -18.39 -22.36
C LEU A 461 1.26 -18.59 -22.91
N GLN A 462 1.98 -19.64 -22.51
CA GLN A 462 3.27 -20.02 -23.10
C GLN A 462 3.08 -21.19 -24.08
N GLY A 463 2.67 -20.86 -25.30
CA GLY A 463 2.58 -21.80 -26.41
C GLY A 463 3.93 -22.44 -26.75
N ARG A 464 3.89 -23.75 -27.03
CA ARG A 464 5.02 -24.59 -27.44
C ARG A 464 5.61 -24.13 -28.79
N PRO A 465 6.94 -24.25 -29.02
CA PRO A 465 7.54 -24.01 -30.33
C PRO A 465 7.15 -25.10 -31.33
N GLY A 466 6.88 -24.69 -32.58
CA GLY A 466 6.37 -25.52 -33.65
C GLY A 466 7.33 -26.59 -34.16
N THR A 467 6.79 -27.78 -34.39
CA THR A 467 7.44 -28.87 -35.12
C THR A 467 6.99 -28.85 -36.58
N ARG A 468 7.96 -28.90 -37.50
CA ARG A 468 7.81 -28.92 -38.96
C ARG A 468 6.84 -30.01 -39.45
N LEU A 469 5.84 -29.62 -40.24
CA LEU A 469 5.01 -30.51 -41.04
C LEU A 469 5.68 -30.85 -42.37
N ARG A 470 5.81 -32.16 -42.65
CA ARG A 470 6.18 -32.73 -43.95
C ARG A 470 4.88 -33.16 -44.67
N ARG A 471 4.75 -32.78 -45.94
CA ARG A 471 3.59 -32.99 -46.82
C ARG A 471 3.25 -34.46 -47.09
N GLN A 472 1.94 -34.74 -47.18
CA GLN A 472 1.19 -35.65 -48.09
C GLN A 472 -0.26 -35.66 -47.56
N GLY A 473 -1.37 -35.67 -48.29
CA GLY A 473 -1.77 -35.70 -49.70
C GLY A 473 -3.31 -35.63 -49.72
N ARG A 474 -3.89 -35.16 -50.83
CA ARG A 474 -5.32 -34.88 -51.10
C ARG A 474 -6.31 -35.99 -50.68
N GLN A 475 -7.50 -35.59 -50.20
CA GLN A 475 -8.82 -35.85 -50.85
C GLN A 475 -9.99 -35.27 -50.04
N GLU A 476 -10.94 -34.65 -50.75
CA GLU A 476 -12.30 -34.23 -50.33
C GLU A 476 -13.22 -34.50 -51.56
N PRO A 477 -14.57 -34.40 -51.50
CA PRO A 477 -15.50 -34.34 -50.36
C PRO A 477 -16.77 -35.23 -50.56
N ARG A 478 -17.70 -35.28 -49.58
CA ARG A 478 -19.16 -34.98 -49.72
C ARG A 478 -20.00 -35.35 -48.46
N PRO A 479 -21.21 -34.76 -48.31
CA PRO A 479 -21.77 -34.29 -47.03
C PRO A 479 -22.97 -35.11 -46.55
N ASN A 480 -23.50 -34.81 -45.34
CA ASN A 480 -24.93 -34.71 -45.02
C ASN A 480 -25.15 -34.30 -43.54
N LEU A 481 -25.87 -33.18 -43.33
CA LEU A 481 -27.18 -33.05 -42.68
C LEU A 481 -27.23 -33.42 -41.18
N LEU A 482 -27.35 -32.43 -40.29
CA LEU A 482 -28.61 -32.00 -39.65
C LEU A 482 -28.30 -31.02 -38.48
N SER A 483 -28.97 -29.86 -38.48
CA SER A 483 -29.36 -29.06 -37.30
C SER A 483 -30.90 -28.98 -37.33
N PRO A 484 -31.68 -28.39 -36.39
CA PRO A 484 -31.43 -27.70 -35.10
C PRO A 484 -32.46 -28.26 -34.03
N PRO A 485 -33.11 -27.55 -33.05
CA PRO A 485 -33.03 -26.15 -32.60
C PRO A 485 -33.09 -25.85 -31.09
N SER A 486 -32.88 -24.56 -30.82
CA SER A 486 -33.16 -23.75 -29.64
C SER A 486 -34.63 -23.29 -29.53
N HIS A 487 -35.22 -23.35 -28.32
CA HIS A 487 -36.33 -22.49 -27.80
C HIS A 487 -36.26 -22.55 -26.26
N ILE A 488 -35.96 -21.47 -25.53
CA ILE A 488 -36.88 -20.45 -24.96
C ILE A 488 -38.14 -21.03 -24.30
N HIS A 489 -38.20 -21.03 -22.97
CA HIS A 489 -39.36 -20.51 -22.23
C HIS A 489 -39.02 -20.13 -20.78
N THR A 490 -39.48 -18.94 -20.45
CA THR A 490 -39.57 -18.23 -19.16
C THR A 490 -40.51 -18.95 -18.18
N GLU A 491 -40.21 -18.94 -16.87
CA GLU A 491 -41.17 -18.54 -15.82
C GLU A 491 -40.55 -18.41 -14.41
N LEU A 492 -41.25 -17.65 -13.57
CA LEU A 492 -40.85 -16.89 -12.40
C LEU A 492 -41.29 -17.54 -11.07
N GLN A 493 -40.67 -17.06 -9.98
CA GLN A 493 -41.22 -16.91 -8.61
C GLN A 493 -41.43 -18.15 -7.71
N HIS A 494 -40.65 -18.22 -6.62
CA HIS A 494 -41.11 -17.99 -5.24
C HIS A 494 -40.11 -18.55 -4.21
N ILE A 495 -39.34 -17.71 -3.51
CA ILE A 495 -38.90 -18.01 -2.12
C ILE A 495 -38.95 -16.71 -1.31
N ARG A 496 -39.79 -16.71 -0.27
CA ARG A 496 -39.97 -15.65 0.74
C ARG A 496 -38.82 -15.66 1.75
N ILE A 497 -38.38 -14.48 2.16
CA ILE A 497 -37.54 -14.22 3.33
C ILE A 497 -38.47 -13.85 4.50
N PRO A 498 -38.41 -14.50 5.68
CA PRO A 498 -39.18 -14.04 6.84
C PRO A 498 -38.42 -12.94 7.60
N ALA A 499 -39.21 -11.97 8.08
CA ALA A 499 -38.82 -10.84 8.91
C ALA A 499 -38.34 -11.26 10.30
N VAL A 500 -37.36 -10.53 10.85
CA VAL A 500 -36.95 -10.62 12.26
C VAL A 500 -37.66 -9.51 13.03
N THR A 501 -38.41 -9.92 14.05
CA THR A 501 -39.13 -9.10 15.01
C THR A 501 -38.19 -8.57 16.11
N GLU A 502 -38.39 -7.31 16.49
CA GLU A 502 -37.81 -6.67 17.67
C GLU A 502 -38.30 -7.32 18.97
N VAL A 503 -37.40 -7.52 19.93
CA VAL A 503 -37.73 -7.57 21.36
C VAL A 503 -36.71 -6.71 22.12
N VAL A 504 -37.23 -5.66 22.75
CA VAL A 504 -36.54 -4.80 23.72
C VAL A 504 -36.57 -5.46 25.08
N SER A 505 -35.45 -5.55 25.78
CA SER A 505 -35.39 -5.60 27.25
C SER A 505 -34.04 -5.07 27.76
N THR A 506 -34.14 -4.04 28.59
CA THR A 506 -33.14 -3.38 29.46
C THR A 506 -32.43 -4.41 30.37
N THR A 507 -31.19 -4.27 30.86
CA THR A 507 -30.68 -3.21 31.78
C THR A 507 -29.17 -3.45 32.10
N THR A 508 -28.46 -2.37 32.48
CA THR A 508 -27.17 -2.26 33.22
C THR A 508 -25.81 -2.42 32.50
N ALA A 509 -25.03 -1.33 32.52
CA ALA A 509 -23.61 -1.16 32.17
C ALA A 509 -22.82 -0.75 33.45
N PRO A 510 -21.51 -0.39 33.44
CA PRO A 510 -20.42 -0.64 32.47
C PRO A 510 -19.12 -1.17 33.13
N GLN A 511 -18.21 -1.75 32.35
CA GLN A 511 -16.76 -1.64 32.62
C GLN A 511 -16.01 -1.38 31.31
N LEU A 512 -15.34 -0.21 31.28
CA LEU A 512 -14.44 0.28 30.25
C LEU A 512 -13.20 -0.63 30.14
N VAL A 513 -12.93 -1.15 28.95
CA VAL A 513 -11.56 -1.50 28.53
C VAL A 513 -11.36 -1.03 27.10
N SER A 514 -10.30 -0.24 26.94
CA SER A 514 -9.89 0.53 25.78
C SER A 514 -9.96 -0.20 24.45
N THR A 515 -10.58 0.47 23.49
CA THR A 515 -10.48 0.19 22.05
C THR A 515 -9.24 0.92 21.53
N CYS A 516 -8.20 0.18 21.13
CA CYS A 516 -7.12 0.71 20.30
C CYS A 516 -6.37 -0.43 19.58
N TYR A 517 -6.15 -0.21 18.27
CA TYR A 517 -5.25 -0.93 17.35
C TYR A 517 -5.67 -2.29 16.74
N ILE A 518 -6.44 -2.20 15.65
CA ILE A 518 -6.09 -2.90 14.40
C ILE A 518 -6.25 -1.89 13.25
N PHE A 519 -5.22 -1.08 13.03
CA PHE A 519 -5.07 -0.25 11.83
C PHE A 519 -3.70 -0.53 11.21
N LEU A 520 -3.56 -1.69 10.57
CA LEU A 520 -2.66 -1.88 9.44
C LEU A 520 -3.01 -3.21 8.76
N TRP A 521 -2.97 -3.24 7.44
CA TRP A 521 -3.24 -4.37 6.53
C TRP A 521 -4.68 -4.66 6.13
N LEU A 522 -5.17 -3.94 5.12
CA LEU A 522 -6.01 -4.53 4.05
C LEU A 522 -5.77 -3.76 2.73
N GLN A 523 -4.94 -4.34 1.86
CA GLN A 523 -4.72 -3.92 0.48
C GLN A 523 -5.68 -4.71 -0.44
N THR A 524 -6.95 -4.31 -0.50
CA THR A 524 -7.85 -4.62 -1.63
C THR A 524 -8.99 -3.57 -1.72
N PRO A 525 -9.32 -3.05 -2.90
CA PRO A 525 -10.28 -1.94 -3.04
C PRO A 525 -11.76 -2.32 -2.84
N VAL A 526 -12.12 -3.61 -2.83
CA VAL A 526 -13.53 -4.07 -2.84
C VAL A 526 -14.17 -4.13 -1.44
N VAL A 527 -13.39 -4.01 -0.36
CA VAL A 527 -13.93 -4.13 1.03
C VAL A 527 -14.28 -2.76 1.65
N LYS A 528 -13.89 -1.65 1.03
CA LYS A 528 -14.11 -0.30 1.58
C LYS A 528 -15.58 0.18 1.52
N GLU A 529 -16.35 -0.23 0.52
CA GLU A 529 -17.74 0.26 0.37
C GLU A 529 -18.71 -0.40 1.36
N VAL A 530 -18.44 -1.63 1.80
CA VAL A 530 -19.30 -2.32 2.78
C VAL A 530 -19.05 -1.81 4.21
N PHE A 531 -17.82 -1.38 4.53
CA PHE A 531 -17.48 -0.86 5.85
C PHE A 531 -17.94 0.58 6.09
N PHE A 532 -17.99 1.42 5.05
CA PHE A 532 -18.47 2.80 5.19
C PHE A 532 -19.99 2.88 5.41
N PHE A 533 -20.75 1.92 4.88
CA PHE A 533 -22.21 1.87 5.04
C PHE A 533 -22.67 1.41 6.43
N PHE A 534 -21.83 0.66 7.16
CA PHE A 534 -22.18 0.15 8.49
C PHE A 534 -21.89 1.15 9.62
N PHE A 535 -20.95 2.08 9.45
CA PHE A 535 -20.54 3.01 10.50
C PHE A 535 -21.46 4.24 10.66
N CYS A 536 -22.21 4.62 9.62
CA CYS A 536 -23.13 5.78 9.68
C CYS A 536 -24.52 5.47 10.26
N CYS A 537 -24.87 4.20 10.52
CA CYS A 537 -26.23 3.83 10.95
C CYS A 537 -26.37 3.53 12.44
N PHE A 538 -25.31 3.54 13.25
CA PHE A 538 -25.37 3.07 14.65
C PHE A 538 -24.85 4.01 15.75
N PHE A 539 -24.49 5.25 15.43
CA PHE A 539 -24.17 6.27 16.45
C PHE A 539 -24.97 7.55 16.22
N PRO A 540 -26.03 7.82 17.00
CA PRO A 540 -26.52 9.17 17.18
C PRO A 540 -25.62 9.90 18.17
N SER A 541 -25.23 11.11 17.78
CA SER A 541 -24.55 12.11 18.58
C SER A 541 -25.10 12.25 20.00
N LYS A 542 -24.21 12.14 21.00
CA LYS A 542 -24.27 12.87 22.25
C LYS A 542 -22.90 13.41 22.58
#